data_AF-X1BU77-F1
#
_entry.id   AF-X1BU77-F1
#
_cell.length_a   1.000
_cell.length_b   1.000
_cell.length_c   1.000
_cell.angle_alpha   90.00
_cell.angle_beta   90.00
_cell.angle_gamma   90.00
#
_symmetry.space_group_name_H-M   'P 1'
#
loop_
_entity.id
_entity.type
_entity.pdbx_description
1 polymer ?
#
loop_
_entity_poly.entity_id
_entity_poly.type
_entity_poly.pdbx_seq_one_letter_code
_entity_poly.pdbx_strand_id
1 'polypeptide(L)'
;MDDLKREKEKGFDFEYLDDVLPKKKVIGDKYQTPGFGLASQLFSSIAKFIIEKLGHEDGEALLKEAVEYFGRERGKRIAERVKAEGKPLTFKNWLIYSDIDSIKNFKPIASIEDMD
;
A
#
# COMPACT_ATOMS: atom_id res chain seq x y z
N MET A 1 5.17 -7.56 36.31
CA MET A 1 6.43 -7.13 35.64
C MET A 1 5.99 -6.38 34.40
N ASP A 2 6.62 -5.26 34.06
CA ASP A 2 6.35 -4.57 32.79
C ASP A 2 6.78 -5.49 31.64
N ASP A 3 5.86 -5.82 30.73
CA ASP A 3 6.11 -6.78 29.64
C ASP A 3 7.32 -6.34 28.80
N LEU A 4 7.48 -5.03 28.57
CA LEU A 4 8.64 -4.48 27.86
C LEU A 4 9.97 -4.76 28.58
N LYS A 5 9.99 -4.76 29.91
CA LYS A 5 11.19 -5.11 30.69
C LYS A 5 11.46 -6.62 30.62
N ARG A 6 10.42 -7.44 30.76
CA ARG A 6 10.51 -8.91 30.64
C ARG A 6 11.05 -9.31 29.27
N GLU A 7 10.56 -8.72 28.20
CA GLU A 7 10.99 -9.00 26.82
C GLU A 7 12.46 -8.66 26.61
N LYS A 8 12.93 -7.51 27.14
CA LYS A 8 14.35 -7.12 27.06
C LYS A 8 15.26 -8.06 27.84
N GLU A 9 14.81 -8.57 28.98
CA GLU A 9 15.63 -9.42 29.87
C GLU A 9 15.58 -10.91 29.48
N LYS A 10 14.41 -11.41 29.04
CA LYS A 10 14.14 -12.84 28.86
C LYS A 10 13.82 -13.24 27.41
N GLY A 11 13.69 -12.28 26.50
CA GLY A 11 13.37 -12.53 25.09
C GLY A 11 11.93 -12.97 24.86
N PHE A 12 11.70 -13.66 23.73
CA PHE A 12 10.39 -14.12 23.29
C PHE A 12 10.37 -15.66 23.18
N ASP A 13 10.03 -16.34 24.25
CA ASP A 13 9.86 -17.79 24.25
C ASP A 13 8.44 -18.20 23.77
N PHE A 14 8.30 -19.47 23.40
CA PHE A 14 7.04 -19.99 22.84
C PHE A 14 5.89 -19.97 23.84
N GLU A 15 6.16 -20.21 25.14
CA GLU A 15 5.15 -20.14 26.19
C GLU A 15 4.63 -18.70 26.35
N TYR A 16 5.49 -17.69 26.21
CA TYR A 16 5.11 -16.28 26.26
C TYR A 16 4.27 -15.83 25.05
N LEU A 17 4.51 -16.44 23.88
CA LEU A 17 3.82 -16.08 22.63
C LEU A 17 2.62 -16.99 22.29
N ASP A 18 2.31 -17.99 23.11
CA ASP A 18 1.33 -19.03 22.79
C ASP A 18 -0.08 -18.47 22.55
N ASP A 19 -0.43 -17.38 23.22
CA ASP A 19 -1.73 -16.74 23.18
C ASP A 19 -1.89 -15.69 22.08
N VAL A 20 -0.81 -15.35 21.36
CA VAL A 20 -0.80 -14.30 20.33
C VAL A 20 -1.74 -14.66 19.18
N LEU A 21 -1.67 -15.90 18.68
CA LEU A 21 -2.51 -16.34 17.56
C LEU A 21 -4.00 -16.38 17.94
N PRO A 22 -4.41 -16.99 19.06
CA PRO A 22 -5.80 -16.91 19.54
C PRO A 22 -6.30 -15.47 19.70
N LYS A 23 -5.52 -14.59 20.35
CA LYS A 23 -5.90 -13.19 20.57
C LYS A 23 -6.03 -12.42 19.25
N LYS A 24 -5.09 -12.63 18.32
CA LYS A 24 -5.15 -12.01 16.99
C LYS A 24 -6.39 -12.45 16.21
N LYS A 25 -6.80 -13.71 16.34
CA LYS A 25 -8.04 -14.22 15.73
C LYS A 25 -9.30 -13.56 16.31
N VAL A 26 -9.35 -13.31 17.62
CA VAL A 26 -10.47 -12.62 18.28
C VAL A 26 -10.55 -11.14 17.84
N ILE A 27 -9.41 -10.47 17.72
CA ILE A 27 -9.34 -9.06 17.31
C ILE A 27 -9.65 -8.89 15.81
N GLY A 28 -9.27 -9.89 15.01
CA GLY A 28 -9.37 -9.83 13.55
C GLY A 28 -8.63 -8.61 12.99
N ASP A 29 -9.30 -7.88 12.11
CA ASP A 29 -8.72 -6.73 11.40
C ASP A 29 -9.12 -5.38 12.01
N LYS A 30 -9.72 -5.39 13.21
CA LYS A 30 -10.28 -4.19 13.87
C LYS A 30 -9.31 -3.00 13.97
N TYR A 31 -8.03 -3.28 14.18
CA TYR A 31 -6.97 -2.26 14.31
C TYR A 31 -5.98 -2.29 13.15
N GLN A 32 -6.24 -3.11 12.12
CA GLN A 32 -5.37 -3.19 10.96
C GLN A 32 -5.78 -2.10 9.98
N THR A 33 -4.86 -1.20 9.66
CA THR A 33 -5.09 -0.23 8.58
C THR A 33 -5.01 -1.00 7.25
N PRO A 34 -6.02 -0.90 6.36
CA PRO A 34 -5.95 -1.51 5.04
C PRO A 34 -4.67 -1.07 4.31
N GLY A 35 -4.11 -1.92 3.44
CA GLY A 35 -2.81 -1.64 2.79
C GLY A 35 -2.74 -0.28 2.10
N PHE A 36 -3.79 0.11 1.37
CA PHE A 36 -3.89 1.44 0.77
C PHE A 36 -4.02 2.56 1.81
N GLY A 37 -4.73 2.32 2.91
CA GLY A 37 -4.80 3.27 4.02
C GLY A 37 -3.43 3.54 4.63
N LEU A 38 -2.60 2.50 4.80
CA LEU A 38 -1.24 2.66 5.33
C LEU A 38 -0.36 3.45 4.35
N ALA A 39 -0.45 3.15 3.04
CA ALA A 39 0.26 3.91 2.01
C ALA A 39 -0.18 5.39 1.97
N SER A 40 -1.49 5.67 2.12
CA SER A 40 -2.02 7.02 2.19
C SER A 40 -1.55 7.78 3.44
N GLN A 41 -1.49 7.12 4.60
CA GLN A 41 -0.94 7.71 5.83
C GLN A 41 0.53 8.09 5.67
N LEU A 42 1.34 7.22 5.05
CA LEU A 42 2.74 7.49 4.75
C LEU A 42 2.88 8.70 3.81
N PHE A 43 2.16 8.68 2.67
CA PHE A 43 2.18 9.80 1.72
C PHE A 43 1.75 11.12 2.38
N SER A 44 0.64 11.11 3.13
CA SER A 44 0.13 12.31 3.79
C SER A 44 1.12 12.88 4.82
N SER A 45 1.80 12.00 5.57
CA SER A 45 2.79 12.41 6.56
C SER A 45 4.02 13.06 5.89
N ILE A 46 4.49 12.48 4.79
CA ILE A 46 5.59 13.04 3.98
C ILE A 46 5.17 14.37 3.33
N ALA A 47 3.98 14.42 2.72
CA ALA A 47 3.45 15.61 2.09
C ALA A 47 3.32 16.78 3.06
N LYS A 48 2.74 16.50 4.25
CA LYS A 48 2.64 17.49 5.32
C LYS A 48 4.01 18.01 5.73
N PHE A 49 4.98 17.12 5.96
CA PHE A 49 6.34 17.53 6.34
C PHE A 49 7.00 18.41 5.26
N ILE A 50 6.84 18.07 3.98
CA ILE A 50 7.39 18.84 2.86
C ILE A 50 6.75 20.24 2.80
N ILE A 51 5.42 20.32 2.84
CA ILE A 51 4.69 21.60 2.80
C ILE A 51 5.05 22.47 4.02
N GLU A 52 5.17 21.89 5.21
CA GLU A 52 5.59 22.63 6.41
C GLU A 52 7.01 23.20 6.29
N LYS A 53 7.88 22.56 5.50
CA LYS A 53 9.28 22.99 5.32
C LYS A 53 9.48 23.98 4.18
N LEU A 54 8.73 23.83 3.09
CA LEU A 54 8.92 24.60 1.85
C LEU A 54 7.82 25.64 1.63
N GLY A 55 6.74 25.60 2.41
CA GLY A 55 5.53 26.35 2.13
C GLY A 55 4.64 25.65 1.10
N HIS A 56 3.43 26.18 0.92
CA HIS A 56 2.42 25.57 0.06
C HIS A 56 2.84 25.53 -1.41
N GLU A 57 3.34 26.64 -1.97
CA GLU A 57 3.66 26.73 -3.40
C GLU A 57 4.78 25.77 -3.81
N ASP A 58 5.97 25.92 -3.21
CA ASP A 58 7.13 25.09 -3.51
C ASP A 58 6.94 23.63 -3.06
N GLY A 59 6.27 23.42 -1.92
CA GLY A 59 5.99 22.08 -1.39
C GLY A 59 5.04 21.29 -2.29
N GLU A 60 3.94 21.90 -2.75
CA GLU A 60 3.00 21.24 -3.66
C GLU A 60 3.63 21.01 -5.05
N ALA A 61 4.43 21.96 -5.54
CA ALA A 61 5.16 21.79 -6.80
C ALA A 61 6.12 20.58 -6.74
N LEU A 62 6.91 20.47 -5.67
CA LEU A 62 7.83 19.36 -5.47
C LEU A 62 7.09 18.02 -5.31
N LEU A 63 5.98 18.01 -4.56
CA LEU A 63 5.15 16.82 -4.40
C LEU A 63 4.57 16.34 -5.73
N LYS A 64 4.12 17.27 -6.57
CA LYS A 64 3.61 16.95 -7.91
C LYS A 64 4.70 16.29 -8.76
N GLU A 65 5.90 16.86 -8.78
CA GLU A 65 7.03 16.28 -9.50
C GLU A 65 7.37 14.86 -9.01
N ALA A 66 7.40 14.66 -7.69
CA ALA A 66 7.66 13.36 -7.10
C ALA A 66 6.58 12.31 -7.45
N VAL A 67 5.30 12.70 -7.45
CA VAL A 67 4.19 11.82 -7.85
C VAL A 67 4.28 11.46 -9.33
N GLU A 68 4.60 12.43 -10.20
CA GLU A 68 4.80 12.17 -11.62
C GLU A 68 5.99 11.23 -11.87
N TYR A 69 7.10 11.44 -11.17
CA TYR A 69 8.27 10.56 -11.21
C TYR A 69 7.90 9.13 -10.81
N PHE A 70 7.21 8.97 -9.68
CA PHE A 70 6.72 7.66 -9.22
C PHE A 70 5.84 6.98 -10.27
N GLY A 71 4.91 7.73 -10.88
CA GLY A 71 4.04 7.23 -11.95
C GLY A 71 4.81 6.76 -13.18
N ARG A 72 5.84 7.51 -13.61
CA ARG A 72 6.70 7.16 -14.74
C ARG A 72 7.50 5.88 -14.46
N GLU A 73 8.14 5.79 -13.29
CA GLU A 73 8.90 4.59 -12.90
C GLU A 73 8.01 3.36 -12.77
N ARG A 74 6.80 3.53 -12.22
CA ARG A 74 5.80 2.46 -12.17
C ARG A 74 5.40 2.00 -13.58
N GLY A 75 5.07 2.94 -14.46
CA GLY A 75 4.74 2.64 -15.86
C GLY A 75 5.86 1.92 -16.60
N LYS A 76 7.11 2.33 -16.39
CA LYS A 76 8.30 1.69 -16.95
C LYS A 76 8.42 0.23 -16.52
N ARG A 77 8.28 -0.07 -15.23
CA ARG A 77 8.31 -1.46 -14.71
C ARG A 77 7.21 -2.33 -15.30
N ILE A 78 5.99 -1.80 -15.44
CA ILE A 78 4.88 -2.52 -16.10
C ILE A 78 5.22 -2.79 -17.56
N ALA A 79 5.75 -1.79 -18.28
CA ALA A 79 6.15 -1.95 -19.68
C ALA A 79 7.26 -2.98 -19.86
N GLU A 80 8.25 -3.01 -18.97
CA GLU A 80 9.32 -4.03 -18.94
C GLU A 80 8.74 -5.43 -18.75
N ARG A 81 7.79 -5.61 -17.83
CA ARG A 81 7.10 -6.88 -17.62
C ARG A 81 6.30 -7.32 -18.85
N VAL A 82 5.51 -6.42 -19.44
CA VAL A 82 4.72 -6.71 -20.65
C VAL A 82 5.62 -7.15 -21.81
N LYS A 83 6.78 -6.50 -21.97
CA LYS A 83 7.77 -6.88 -22.99
C LYS A 83 8.42 -8.23 -22.70
N ALA A 84 8.77 -8.52 -21.44
CA ALA A 84 9.35 -9.80 -21.05
C ALA A 84 8.41 -10.99 -21.35
N GLU A 85 7.10 -10.74 -21.30
CA GLU A 85 6.04 -11.71 -21.65
C GLU A 85 5.76 -11.78 -23.17
N GLY A 86 6.55 -11.09 -24.00
CA GLY A 86 6.38 -11.06 -25.45
C GLY A 86 5.08 -10.39 -25.93
N LYS A 87 4.48 -9.53 -25.09
CA LYS A 87 3.20 -8.85 -25.40
C LYS A 87 3.43 -7.42 -25.90
N PRO A 88 2.53 -6.87 -26.74
CA PRO A 88 2.64 -5.48 -27.19
C PRO A 88 2.30 -4.49 -26.07
N LEU A 89 2.94 -3.32 -26.08
CA LEU A 89 2.62 -2.22 -25.17
C LEU A 89 1.29 -1.56 -25.56
N THR A 90 0.20 -2.04 -24.98
CA THR A 90 -1.16 -1.54 -25.21
C THR A 90 -1.83 -1.21 -23.88
N PHE A 91 -2.84 -0.35 -23.89
CA PHE A 91 -3.63 -0.06 -22.69
C PHE A 91 -4.28 -1.32 -22.09
N LYS A 92 -4.73 -2.26 -22.95
CA LYS A 92 -5.24 -3.57 -22.51
C LYS A 92 -4.21 -4.34 -21.69
N ASN A 93 -2.97 -4.43 -22.17
CA ASN A 93 -1.91 -5.11 -21.42
C ASN A 93 -1.49 -4.30 -20.19
N TRP A 94 -1.56 -2.97 -20.20
CA TRP A 94 -1.36 -2.20 -18.98
C TRP A 94 -2.38 -2.58 -17.88
N LEU A 95 -3.66 -2.75 -18.22
CA LEU A 95 -4.69 -3.18 -17.28
C LEU A 95 -4.46 -4.61 -16.75
N ILE A 96 -4.07 -5.54 -17.62
CA ILE A 96 -3.83 -6.95 -17.27
C ILE A 96 -2.58 -7.12 -16.38
N TYR A 97 -1.52 -6.37 -16.68
CA TYR A 97 -0.21 -6.50 -16.01
C TYR A 97 0.02 -5.40 -14.95
N SER A 98 -1.02 -4.65 -14.58
CA SER A 98 -0.96 -3.64 -13.52
C SER A 98 -0.60 -4.30 -12.18
N ASP A 99 0.25 -3.63 -11.42
CA ASP A 99 0.71 -4.05 -10.08
C ASP A 99 -0.25 -3.66 -8.94
N ILE A 100 -1.44 -3.14 -9.28
CA ILE A 100 -2.51 -2.86 -8.33
C ILE A 100 -3.65 -3.85 -8.57
N ASP A 101 -4.02 -4.58 -7.51
CA ASP A 101 -5.20 -5.46 -7.51
C ASP A 101 -6.47 -4.59 -7.48
N SER A 102 -6.96 -4.21 -8.66
CA SER A 102 -8.13 -3.34 -8.77
C SER A 102 -9.39 -3.97 -8.15
N ILE A 103 -9.53 -5.30 -8.19
CA ILE A 103 -10.72 -6.01 -7.69
C ILE A 103 -10.78 -6.00 -6.16
N LYS A 104 -9.66 -6.26 -5.49
CA LYS A 104 -9.62 -6.24 -4.01
C LYS A 104 -9.60 -4.84 -3.45
N ASN A 105 -8.94 -3.90 -4.12
CA ASN A 105 -8.75 -2.54 -3.61
C ASN A 105 -9.88 -1.58 -4.01
N PHE A 106 -10.53 -1.82 -5.15
CA PHE A 106 -11.61 -1.00 -5.67
C PHE A 106 -12.74 -1.90 -6.14
N LYS A 107 -13.55 -2.43 -5.22
CA LYS A 107 -14.72 -3.25 -5.58
C LYS A 107 -15.62 -2.45 -6.52
N PRO A 108 -15.65 -2.76 -7.83
CA PRO A 108 -16.51 -2.03 -8.74
C PRO A 108 -17.95 -2.47 -8.48
N ILE A 109 -18.86 -1.52 -8.39
CA ILE A 109 -20.29 -1.81 -8.44
C ILE A 109 -20.63 -1.80 -9.93
N ALA A 110 -20.95 -2.95 -10.51
CA ALA A 110 -21.37 -3.03 -11.90
C ALA A 110 -22.65 -2.21 -12.08
N SER A 111 -22.67 -1.31 -13.06
CA SER A 111 -23.83 -0.45 -13.36
C SER A 111 -24.72 -1.04 -14.46
N ILE A 112 -24.43 -2.25 -14.92
CA ILE A 112 -25.19 -2.96 -15.95
C ILE A 112 -25.53 -4.32 -15.34
N GLU A 113 -26.82 -4.63 -15.26
CA GLU A 113 -27.27 -5.98 -14.94
C GLU A 113 -26.82 -6.90 -16.07
N ASP A 114 -26.15 -8.01 -15.73
CA ASP A 114 -25.80 -9.04 -16.69
C ASP A 114 -27.10 -9.50 -17.38
N MET A 115 -27.26 -9.16 -18.65
CA MET A 115 -28.32 -9.75 -19.47
C MET A 115 -27.81 -11.13 -19.88
N ASP A 116 -28.29 -12.15 -19.16
CA ASP A 116 -28.20 -13.57 -19.51
C ASP A 116 -28.76 -13.85 -20.93
#